data_AF-A0A7W5Q372-F1
#
_entry.id   AF-A0A7W5Q372-F1
#
_cell.length_a   1.000
_cell.length_b   1.000
_cell.length_c   1.000
_cell.angle_alpha   90.00
_cell.angle_beta   90.00
_cell.angle_gamma   90.00
#
_symmetry.space_group_name_H-M   'P 1'
#
loop_
_entity.id
_entity.type
_entity.pdbx_description
1 polymer ?
#
loop_
_entity_poly.entity_id
_entity_poly.type
_entity_poly.pdbx_seq_one_letter_code
_entity_poly.pdbx_strand_id
1 'polypeptide(L)'
;MTLRDLKSESVLNWDGVAEWLDRVTPAHNRAINAICAVCDPALIILGGEMPHSLARMLIERTEINNLPRHGALRDVPRLDVAEIIDAPGAIGAALIPLFETVL
;
A
#
# COMPACT_ATOMS: atom_id res chain seq x y z
N MET A 1 18.80 15.82 4.79
CA MET A 1 17.51 15.35 4.24
C MET A 1 16.83 14.51 5.31
N THR A 2 15.75 15.00 5.87
CA THR A 2 14.94 14.35 6.90
C THR A 2 13.71 13.67 6.27
N LEU A 3 13.05 12.76 6.98
CA LEU A 3 11.82 12.12 6.51
C LEU A 3 10.70 13.14 6.18
N ARG A 4 10.71 14.30 6.84
CA ARG A 4 9.79 15.42 6.56
C ARG A 4 10.07 16.07 5.22
N ASP A 5 11.34 16.16 4.83
CA ASP A 5 11.76 16.68 3.52
C ASP A 5 11.39 15.73 2.38
N LEU A 6 11.13 14.45 2.69
CA LEU A 6 10.66 13.43 1.73
C LEU A 6 9.15 13.53 1.43
N LYS A 7 8.40 14.28 2.24
CA LYS A 7 6.96 14.51 2.04
C LYS A 7 6.66 15.61 1.01
N SER A 8 7.65 16.36 0.53
CA SER A 8 7.45 17.30 -0.58
C SER A 8 7.44 16.57 -1.93
N GLU A 9 6.53 16.94 -2.82
CA GLU A 9 6.38 16.34 -4.17
C GLU A 9 7.65 16.43 -5.04
N SER A 10 8.64 17.25 -4.64
CA SER A 10 9.92 17.44 -5.33
C SER A 10 10.84 16.20 -5.35
N VAL A 11 10.49 15.11 -4.67
CA VAL A 11 11.32 13.89 -4.55
C VAL A 11 11.05 12.87 -5.67
N LEU A 12 9.93 12.98 -6.40
CA LEU A 12 9.57 12.05 -7.49
C LEU A 12 10.61 11.99 -8.61
N ASN A 13 11.34 13.07 -8.86
CA ASN A 13 12.31 13.17 -9.96
C ASN A 13 13.75 12.91 -9.52
N TRP A 14 13.96 12.35 -8.33
CA TRP A 14 15.30 12.00 -7.88
C TRP A 14 15.64 10.57 -8.29
N ASP A 15 16.72 10.38 -9.05
CA ASP A 15 17.17 9.07 -9.53
C ASP A 15 17.32 8.04 -8.40
N GLY A 16 17.69 8.49 -7.20
CA GLY A 16 17.80 7.63 -6.01
C GLY A 16 16.48 6.99 -5.57
N VAL A 17 15.34 7.63 -5.84
CA VAL A 17 14.01 7.05 -5.55
C VAL A 17 13.68 5.95 -6.55
N ALA A 18 13.98 6.14 -7.84
CA ALA A 18 13.76 5.11 -8.85
C ALA A 18 14.61 3.86 -8.57
N GLU A 19 15.91 4.04 -8.29
CA GLU A 19 16.81 2.93 -7.95
C GLU A 19 16.36 2.20 -6.67
N TRP A 20 15.93 2.96 -5.66
CA TRP A 20 15.39 2.38 -4.44
C TRP A 20 14.10 1.59 -4.71
N LEU A 21 13.18 2.12 -5.53
CA LEU A 21 11.94 1.45 -5.92
C LEU A 21 12.23 0.11 -6.61
N ASP A 22 13.15 0.09 -7.56
CA ASP A 22 13.53 -1.14 -8.26
C ASP A 22 14.08 -2.18 -7.30
N ARG A 23 14.89 -1.74 -6.31
CA ARG A 23 15.44 -2.63 -5.27
C ARG A 23 14.36 -3.19 -4.33
N VAL A 24 13.35 -2.41 -3.94
CA VAL A 24 12.32 -2.85 -2.98
C VAL A 24 11.14 -3.58 -3.63
N THR A 25 10.88 -3.35 -4.91
CA THR A 25 9.73 -3.91 -5.64
C THR A 25 9.61 -5.44 -5.52
N PRO A 26 10.68 -6.25 -5.62
CA PRO A 26 10.56 -7.70 -5.47
C PRO A 26 10.06 -8.14 -4.09
N ALA A 27 10.48 -7.45 -3.02
CA ALA A 27 10.03 -7.75 -1.66
C ALA A 27 8.58 -7.28 -1.45
N HIS A 28 8.24 -6.09 -1.96
CA HIS A 28 6.88 -5.56 -1.97
C HIS A 28 5.91 -6.51 -2.68
N ASN A 29 6.23 -6.97 -3.90
CA ASN A 29 5.40 -7.91 -4.65
C ASN A 29 5.19 -9.22 -3.89
N ARG A 30 6.22 -9.76 -3.22
CA ARG A 30 6.07 -10.95 -2.38
C ARG A 30 5.09 -10.72 -1.22
N ALA A 31 5.16 -9.58 -0.56
CA ALA A 31 4.26 -9.25 0.54
C ALA A 31 2.81 -9.12 0.06
N ILE A 32 2.56 -8.39 -1.02
CA ILE A 32 1.22 -8.26 -1.61
C ILE A 32 0.67 -9.63 -2.03
N ASN A 33 1.48 -10.45 -2.72
CA ASN A 33 1.06 -11.78 -3.12
C ASN A 33 0.77 -12.71 -1.94
N ALA A 34 1.53 -12.60 -0.85
CA ALA A 34 1.25 -13.35 0.38
C ALA A 34 -0.07 -12.91 1.02
N ILE A 35 -0.34 -11.60 1.10
CA ILE A 35 -1.61 -11.07 1.59
C ILE A 35 -2.77 -11.57 0.72
N CYS A 36 -2.63 -11.50 -0.61
CA CYS A 36 -3.60 -12.03 -1.57
C CYS A 36 -3.87 -13.53 -1.35
N ALA A 37 -2.82 -14.32 -1.14
CA ALA A 37 -2.94 -15.77 -1.01
C ALA A 37 -3.56 -16.22 0.32
N VAL A 38 -3.38 -15.44 1.39
CA VAL A 38 -3.82 -15.80 2.75
C VAL A 38 -5.17 -15.16 3.09
N CYS A 39 -5.36 -13.89 2.78
CA CYS A 39 -6.52 -13.13 3.22
C CYS A 39 -7.60 -12.95 2.16
N ASP A 40 -7.28 -13.16 0.87
CA ASP A 40 -8.19 -12.95 -0.27
C ASP A 40 -8.96 -11.60 -0.22
N PRO A 41 -8.28 -10.46 -0.02
CA PRO A 41 -8.98 -9.19 0.15
C PRO A 41 -9.53 -8.68 -1.19
N ALA A 42 -10.62 -7.91 -1.12
CA ALA A 42 -11.12 -7.14 -2.25
C ALA A 42 -10.32 -5.83 -2.47
N LEU A 43 -9.71 -5.29 -1.41
CA LEU A 43 -9.00 -4.01 -1.41
C LEU A 43 -7.81 -4.05 -0.45
N ILE A 44 -6.66 -3.53 -0.88
CA ILE A 44 -5.49 -3.29 -0.05
C ILE A 44 -5.15 -1.81 -0.12
N ILE A 45 -5.08 -1.16 1.04
CA ILE A 45 -4.74 0.25 1.17
C ILE A 45 -3.29 0.39 1.65
N LEU A 46 -2.46 1.10 0.87
CA LEU A 46 -1.12 1.50 1.30
C LEU A 46 -1.21 2.81 2.08
N GLY A 47 -0.90 2.76 3.37
CA GLY A 47 -0.91 3.92 4.26
C GLY A 47 0.41 4.10 5.03
N GLY A 48 0.31 4.72 6.21
CA GLY A 48 1.46 5.03 7.06
C GLY A 48 2.10 6.38 6.73
N GLU A 49 3.35 6.59 7.17
CA GLU A 49 4.08 7.84 6.99
C GLU A 49 4.66 8.02 5.57
N MET A 50 4.39 7.07 4.67
CA MET A 50 4.89 7.07 3.31
C MET A 50 4.22 8.18 2.49
N PRO A 51 4.97 8.99 1.72
CA PRO A 51 4.38 9.93 0.78
C PRO A 51 3.42 9.23 -0.19
N HIS A 52 2.24 9.81 -0.41
CA HIS A 52 1.22 9.19 -1.27
C HIS A 52 1.70 8.97 -2.71
N SER A 53 2.56 9.86 -3.22
CA SER A 53 3.21 9.69 -4.51
C SER A 53 4.05 8.41 -4.58
N LEU A 54 4.83 8.13 -3.53
CA LEU A 54 5.66 6.94 -3.46
C LEU A 54 4.80 5.67 -3.35
N ALA A 55 3.71 5.73 -2.59
CA ALA A 55 2.74 4.64 -2.52
C ALA A 55 2.11 4.35 -3.90
N ARG A 56 1.74 5.38 -4.66
CA ARG A 56 1.26 5.20 -6.06
C ARG A 56 2.31 4.56 -6.95
N MET A 57 3.57 5.01 -6.87
CA MET A 57 4.67 4.42 -7.63
C MET A 57 4.92 2.95 -7.31
N LEU A 58 4.71 2.52 -6.06
CA LEU A 58 4.76 1.11 -5.66
C LEU A 58 3.56 0.32 -6.20
N ILE A 59 2.35 0.89 -6.13
CA ILE A 59 1.14 0.29 -6.69
C ILE A 59 1.31 0.04 -8.19
N GLU A 60 1.80 1.02 -8.94
CA GLU A 60 2.06 0.91 -10.38
C GLU A 60 3.08 -0.19 -10.73
N ARG A 61 4.04 -0.46 -9.85
CA ARG A 61 5.04 -1.53 -10.00
C ARG A 61 4.58 -2.89 -9.46
N THR A 62 3.38 -2.96 -8.90
CA THR A 62 2.93 -4.18 -8.22
C THR A 62 2.47 -5.24 -9.23
N GLU A 63 3.10 -6.41 -9.15
CA GLU A 63 2.70 -7.58 -9.95
C GLU A 63 2.02 -8.62 -9.04
N ILE A 64 0.76 -8.94 -9.36
CA ILE A 64 -0.03 -9.95 -8.66
C ILE A 64 0.01 -11.26 -9.46
N ASN A 65 0.53 -12.31 -8.84
CA ASN A 65 0.57 -13.65 -9.38
C ASN A 65 -0.83 -14.27 -9.31
N ASN A 66 -1.59 -14.12 -10.39
CA ASN A 66 -2.94 -14.64 -10.51
C ASN A 66 -3.03 -15.84 -11.47
N LEU A 67 -2.25 -16.88 -11.18
CA LEU A 67 -2.31 -18.12 -11.95
C LEU A 67 -3.67 -18.81 -11.75
N PRO A 68 -4.36 -19.24 -12.83
CA PRO A 68 -5.62 -19.96 -12.71
C PRO A 68 -5.48 -21.20 -11.82
N ARG A 69 -6.48 -21.43 -10.95
CA ARG A 69 -6.59 -22.66 -10.15
C ARG A 69 -7.85 -23.39 -10.58
N HIS A 70 -7.71 -24.67 -10.94
CA HIS A 70 -8.80 -25.49 -11.48
C HIS A 70 -9.54 -24.87 -12.68
N GLY A 71 -8.82 -24.12 -13.52
CA GLY A 71 -9.39 -23.45 -14.70
C GLY A 71 -10.14 -22.15 -14.41
N ALA A 72 -10.22 -21.71 -13.15
CA ALA A 72 -10.80 -20.43 -12.76
C ALA A 72 -9.71 -19.42 -12.42
N LEU A 73 -9.87 -18.19 -12.92
CA LEU A 73 -9.13 -17.02 -12.46
C LEU A 73 -9.78 -16.49 -11.19
N ARG A 74 -8.96 -16.05 -10.23
CA ARG A 74 -9.43 -15.34 -9.04
C ARG A 74 -9.53 -13.85 -9.34
N ASP A 75 -10.43 -13.15 -8.67
CA ASP A 75 -10.38 -11.68 -8.65
C ASP A 75 -9.10 -11.21 -7.96
N VAL A 76 -8.51 -10.12 -8.46
CA VAL A 76 -7.35 -9.48 -7.83
C VAL A 76 -7.83 -8.29 -6.99
N PRO A 77 -7.24 -8.04 -5.81
CA PRO A 77 -7.59 -6.87 -5.02
C PRO A 77 -7.33 -5.60 -5.80
N ARG A 78 -8.18 -4.60 -5.59
CA ARG A 78 -7.80 -3.23 -5.89
C ARG A 78 -6.69 -2.80 -4.92
N LEU A 79 -5.67 -2.11 -5.42
CA LEU A 79 -4.68 -1.45 -4.59
C LEU A 79 -4.95 0.05 -4.63
N ASP A 80 -4.93 0.70 -3.47
CA ASP A 80 -5.16 2.14 -3.38
C ASP A 80 -4.30 2.78 -2.29
N VAL A 81 -4.21 4.10 -2.29
CA VAL A 81 -3.49 4.87 -1.27
C VAL A 81 -4.47 5.34 -0.21
N ALA A 82 -4.02 5.36 1.06
CA ALA A 82 -4.84 5.90 2.14
C ALA A 82 -5.26 7.34 1.86
N GLU A 83 -6.53 7.68 2.13
CA GLU A 83 -7.04 9.04 1.95
C GLU A 83 -6.80 9.92 3.19
N ILE A 84 -6.72 9.30 4.37
CA ILE A 84 -6.50 10.01 5.63
C ILE A 84 -5.01 10.35 5.76
N ILE A 85 -4.70 11.62 5.53
CA ILE A 85 -3.33 12.14 5.58
C ILE A 85 -2.91 12.46 7.02
N ASP A 86 -3.84 13.00 7.82
CA ASP A 86 -3.53 13.52 9.15
C ASP A 86 -3.96 12.57 10.27
N ALA A 87 -2.97 12.07 11.02
CA ALA A 87 -3.14 11.25 12.21
C ALA A 87 -4.05 10.00 12.03
N PRO A 88 -3.87 9.18 10.97
CA PRO A 88 -4.73 8.01 10.73
C PRO A 88 -4.74 7.02 11.90
N GLY A 89 -3.60 6.87 12.60
CA GLY A 89 -3.52 6.04 13.81
C GLY A 89 -4.36 6.55 14.98
N ALA A 90 -4.42 7.88 15.18
CA ALA A 90 -5.22 8.47 16.26
C ALA A 90 -6.72 8.39 15.95
N ILE A 91 -7.11 8.63 14.69
CA ILE A 91 -8.49 8.47 14.23
C ILE A 91 -8.92 7.01 14.40
N GLY A 92 -8.12 6.05 13.96
CA GLY A 92 -8.39 4.63 14.15
C GLY A 92 -8.58 4.27 15.62
N ALA A 93 -7.66 4.70 16.50
CA ALA A 93 -7.75 4.45 17.93
C ALA A 93 -9.02 5.05 18.57
N ALA A 94 -9.45 6.23 18.14
CA ALA A 94 -10.68 6.86 18.62
C ALA A 94 -11.94 6.14 18.09
N LEU A 95 -11.88 5.53 16.91
CA LEU A 95 -13.01 4.81 16.29
C LEU A 95 -13.22 3.41 16.86
N ILE A 96 -12.18 2.74 17.36
CA ILE A 96 -12.29 1.39 17.96
C ILE A 96 -13.41 1.32 19.02
N PRO A 97 -13.43 2.17 20.08
CA PRO A 97 -14.48 2.09 21.08
C PRO A 97 -15.88 2.41 20.53
N LEU A 98 -15.99 3.26 19.50
CA LEU A 98 -17.27 3.54 18.83
C LEU A 98 -17.80 2.29 18.11
N PHE A 99 -16.94 1.60 17.37
CA PHE A 99 -17.30 0.34 16.71
C PHE A 99 -17.68 -0.75 17.71
N GLU A 100 -16.99 -0.85 18.84
CA GLU A 100 -17.26 -1.91 19.82
C GLU A 100 -18.52 -1.69 20.66
N THR A 101 -19.03 -0.45 20.75
CA THR A 101 -20.13 -0.10 21.64
C THR A 101 -21.43 0.29 20.94
N VAL A 102 -21.37 0.77 19.70
CA VAL A 102 -22.53 1.36 19.00
C VAL A 102 -22.90 0.62 17.71
N LEU A 103 -21.95 -0.07 17.08
CA LEU A 103 -22.14 -0.80 15.81
C LEU A 103 -22.13 -2.31 16.03
#